data_AF-A0A3G4W6C5-F1
#
_entry.id   AF-A0A3G4W6C5-F1
#
_cell.length_a   1.000
_cell.length_b   1.000
_cell.length_c   1.000
_cell.angle_alpha   90.00
_cell.angle_beta   90.00
_cell.angle_gamma   90.00
#
_symmetry.space_group_name_H-M   'P 1'
#
loop_
_entity.id
_entity.type
_entity.pdbx_description
1 polymer ?
#
loop_
_entity_poly.entity_id
_entity_poly.type
_entity_poly.pdbx_seq_one_letter_code
_entity_poly.pdbx_strand_id
1 'polypeptide(L)'
;MSTGVDQRFHLDQDGHSITVVRSSGGRRTELLVDGRVVAATRTRRHAPTELAGEFAGGGVPRRFTVRVGRADIPGGEPLCTLETGGQSYLMPVLPLTPAEQWPAEPTPSPRTPAEMWARWREHRRRPPP
;
A
#
# COMPACT_ATOMS: atom_id res chain seq x y z
N MET A 1 -10.88 15.75 -11.91
CA MET A 1 -10.98 14.52 -11.08
C MET A 1 -9.57 13.99 -10.92
N SER A 2 -8.94 14.18 -9.76
CA SER A 2 -7.55 13.71 -9.56
C SER A 2 -7.55 12.19 -9.47
N THR A 3 -7.06 11.53 -10.53
CA THR A 3 -6.58 10.15 -10.47
C THR A 3 -5.47 10.14 -9.44
N GLY A 4 -5.72 9.56 -8.27
CA GLY A 4 -4.63 9.38 -7.32
C GLY A 4 -3.56 8.51 -7.98
N VAL A 5 -2.30 8.86 -7.76
CA VAL A 5 -1.19 7.99 -8.13
C VAL A 5 -0.94 7.04 -6.98
N ASP A 6 -0.55 5.81 -7.30
CA ASP A 6 -0.08 4.89 -6.28
C ASP A 6 1.28 5.39 -5.75
N GLN A 7 1.49 5.25 -4.45
CA GLN A 7 2.67 5.77 -3.77
C GLN A 7 3.45 4.62 -3.13
N ARG A 8 4.79 4.68 -3.25
CA ARG A 8 5.70 3.75 -2.60
C ARG A 8 6.59 4.51 -1.63
N PHE A 9 6.72 4.00 -0.42
CA PHE A 9 7.72 4.46 0.54
C PHE A 9 8.67 3.32 0.81
N HIS A 10 9.95 3.63 0.94
CA HIS A 10 10.96 2.60 1.10
C HIS A 10 12.10 3.08 2.00
N LEU A 11 12.54 2.19 2.88
CA LEU A 11 13.71 2.39 3.74
C LEU A 11 14.33 1.02 4.03
N ASP A 12 15.65 0.95 3.95
CA ASP A 12 16.40 -0.17 4.50
C ASP A 12 16.71 0.11 5.98
N GLN A 13 16.32 -0.82 6.85
CA GLN A 13 16.53 -0.70 8.30
C GLN A 13 16.90 -2.04 8.90
N ASP A 14 17.94 -2.05 9.75
CA ASP A 14 18.42 -3.26 10.43
C ASP A 14 18.72 -4.44 9.47
N GLY A 15 19.10 -4.15 8.21
CA GLY A 15 19.37 -5.16 7.19
C GLY A 15 18.13 -5.70 6.47
N HIS A 16 16.95 -5.14 6.74
CA HIS A 16 15.70 -5.49 6.07
C HIS A 16 15.21 -4.35 5.16
N SER A 17 14.72 -4.72 3.98
CA SER A 17 14.07 -3.79 3.06
C SER A 17 12.61 -3.64 3.44
N ILE A 18 12.22 -2.46 3.93
CA ILE A 18 10.84 -2.16 4.32
C ILE A 18 10.20 -1.32 3.24
N THR A 19 9.06 -1.79 2.71
CA THR A 19 8.32 -1.09 1.66
C THR A 19 6.87 -0.91 2.06
N VAL A 20 6.35 0.27 1.83
CA VAL A 20 4.93 0.59 2.02
C VAL A 20 4.35 0.98 0.69
N VAL A 21 3.31 0.28 0.24
CA VAL A 21 2.60 0.61 -0.99
C VAL A 21 1.21 1.10 -0.63
N ARG A 22 0.86 2.28 -1.13
CA ARG A 22 -0.46 2.88 -0.94
C ARG A 22 -1.14 3.00 -2.30
N SER A 23 -2.15 2.16 -2.51
CA SER A 23 -2.97 2.19 -3.72
C SER A 23 -4.12 3.16 -3.60
N SER A 24 -4.13 4.15 -4.48
CA SER A 24 -5.11 5.22 -4.55
C SER A 24 -6.47 4.74 -5.07
N GLY A 25 -6.46 3.85 -6.08
CA GLY A 25 -7.65 3.23 -6.67
C GLY A 25 -8.22 2.09 -5.81
N GLY A 26 -7.33 1.32 -5.16
CA GLY A 26 -7.71 0.17 -4.33
C GLY A 26 -8.08 0.51 -2.88
N ARG A 27 -7.80 1.74 -2.42
CA ARG A 27 -7.92 2.15 -1.00
C ARG A 27 -7.28 1.12 -0.07
N ARG A 28 -6.08 0.67 -0.41
CA ARG A 28 -5.34 -0.34 0.32
C ARG A 28 -3.93 0.16 0.58
N THR A 29 -3.45 -0.07 1.79
CA THR A 29 -2.07 0.14 2.18
C THR A 29 -1.49 -1.22 2.56
N GLU A 30 -0.35 -1.56 1.96
CA GLU A 30 0.37 -2.80 2.20
C GLU A 30 1.76 -2.49 2.77
N LEU A 31 2.18 -3.31 3.73
CA LEU A 31 3.50 -3.28 4.33
C LEU A 31 4.24 -4.56 3.93
N LEU A 32 5.42 -4.38 3.35
CA LEU A 32 6.30 -5.45 2.92
C LEU A 32 7.62 -5.38 3.67
N VAL A 33 8.14 -6.55 4.02
CA VAL A 33 9.50 -6.76 4.53
C VAL A 33 10.18 -7.74 3.58
N ASP A 34 11.32 -7.35 3.02
CA ASP A 34 12.10 -8.14 2.06
C ASP A 34 11.26 -8.63 0.87
N GLY A 35 10.35 -7.76 0.40
CA GLY A 35 9.44 -8.04 -0.71
C GLY A 35 8.22 -8.91 -0.36
N ARG A 36 8.08 -9.35 0.89
CA ARG A 36 6.92 -10.13 1.35
C ARG A 36 5.93 -9.26 2.11
N VAL A 37 4.65 -9.33 1.75
CA VAL A 37 3.58 -8.65 2.50
C VAL A 37 3.47 -9.25 3.90
N VAL A 38 3.65 -8.41 4.93
CA VAL A 38 3.53 -8.78 6.35
C VAL A 38 2.28 -8.19 7.00
N ALA A 39 1.77 -7.08 6.46
CA ALA A 39 0.51 -6.49 6.91
C ALA A 39 -0.19 -5.74 5.76
N ALA A 40 -1.52 -5.65 5.83
CA ALA A 40 -2.31 -4.85 4.90
C ALA A 40 -3.56 -4.31 5.58
N THR A 41 -3.99 -3.13 5.18
CA THR A 41 -5.22 -2.52 5.69
C THR A 41 -5.92 -1.69 4.62
N ARG A 42 -7.21 -1.44 4.81
CA ARG A 42 -7.94 -0.48 3.97
C ARG A 42 -7.54 0.93 4.36
N THR A 43 -7.04 1.67 3.38
CA THR A 43 -6.73 3.09 3.52
C THR A 43 -8.03 3.85 3.73
N ARG A 44 -8.17 4.46 4.91
CA ARG A 44 -9.25 5.42 5.16
C ARG A 44 -8.84 6.76 4.56
N ARG A 45 -9.71 7.37 3.76
CA ARG A 45 -9.41 8.62 3.03
C ARG A 45 -9.02 9.80 3.95
N HIS A 46 -9.47 9.78 5.21
CA HIS A 46 -9.35 10.90 6.14
C HIS A 46 -8.66 10.56 7.45
N ALA A 47 -8.03 9.40 7.57
CA ALA A 47 -7.33 9.01 8.80
C ALA A 47 -5.91 8.54 8.50
N PRO A 48 -4.93 8.82 9.39
CA PRO A 48 -3.62 8.21 9.30
C PRO A 48 -3.75 6.69 9.32
N THR A 49 -2.86 6.03 8.57
CA THR A 49 -2.83 4.57 8.51
C THR A 49 -1.66 4.05 9.32
N GLU A 50 -1.93 3.13 10.23
CA GLU A 50 -0.91 2.45 11.03
C GLU A 50 -0.86 0.97 10.64
N LEU A 51 0.35 0.45 10.44
CA LEU A 51 0.63 -0.95 10.10
C LEU A 51 1.76 -1.43 11.01
N ALA A 52 1.63 -2.62 11.59
CA ALA A 52 2.67 -3.21 12.43
C ALA A 52 3.31 -4.41 11.74
N GLY A 53 4.59 -4.64 12.00
CA GLY A 53 5.33 -5.79 11.52
C GLY A 53 6.39 -6.24 12.52
N GLU A 54 7.00 -7.39 12.22
CA GLU A 54 8.11 -7.94 13.00
C GLU A 54 9.25 -8.29 12.05
N PHE A 55 10.48 -7.97 12.45
CA PHE A 55 11.68 -8.44 11.75
C PHE A 55 11.97 -9.88 12.14
N ALA A 56 12.10 -10.75 11.14
CA ALA A 56 12.53 -12.12 11.32
C ALA A 56 14.06 -12.17 11.36
N GLY A 57 14.63 -12.20 12.56
CA GLY A 57 16.05 -12.46 12.80
C GLY A 57 16.20 -13.59 13.80
N GLY A 58 17.29 -14.37 13.72
CA GLY A 58 17.54 -15.58 14.54
C GLY A 58 17.70 -15.37 16.06
N GLY A 59 17.08 -14.32 16.62
CA GLY A 59 16.97 -14.01 18.03
C GLY A 59 15.55 -13.56 18.39
N VAL A 60 15.40 -12.57 19.28
CA VAL A 60 14.09 -12.07 19.71
C VAL A 60 13.42 -11.27 18.58
N PRO A 61 12.16 -11.56 18.20
CA PRO A 61 11.42 -10.79 17.21
C PRO A 61 11.38 -9.31 17.59
N ARG A 62 11.83 -8.45 16.68
CA ARG A 62 11.80 -7.00 16.88
C ARG A 62 10.57 -6.42 16.18
N ARG A 63 9.67 -5.86 16.98
CA ARG A 63 8.47 -5.17 16.48
C ARG A 63 8.82 -3.80 15.93
N PHE A 64 8.08 -3.42 14.90
CA PHE A 64 8.10 -2.07 14.36
C PHE A 64 6.69 -1.66 13.93
N THR A 65 6.48 -0.35 13.85
CA THR A 65 5.23 0.27 13.41
C THR A 65 5.53 1.21 12.27
N VAL A 66 4.69 1.20 11.25
CA VAL A 66 4.71 2.18 10.16
C VAL A 66 3.49 3.07 10.29
N ARG A 67 3.71 4.39 10.20
CA ARG A 67 2.64 5.39 10.14
C ARG A 67 2.70 6.12 8.82
N VAL A 68 1.59 6.06 8.10
CA VAL A 68 1.38 6.85 6.88
C VAL A 68 0.48 8.01 7.25
N GLY A 69 1.10 9.18 7.36
CA GLY A 69 0.46 10.45 7.65
C GLY A 69 -0.39 10.97 6.48
N ARG A 70 -1.21 11.96 6.78
CA ARG A 70 -1.83 12.78 5.75
C ARG A 70 -0.76 13.72 5.19
N ALA A 71 -0.95 14.20 3.98
CA ALA A 71 -0.40 15.48 3.60
C ALA A 71 -1.09 16.57 4.45
N ASP A 72 -0.34 17.24 5.31
CA ASP A 72 -0.86 18.27 6.23
C ASP A 72 -1.56 19.42 5.47
N ILE A 73 -1.16 19.60 4.20
CA ILE A 73 -1.69 20.57 3.25
C ILE A 73 -2.43 19.82 2.13
N PRO A 74 -3.59 20.32 1.65
CA PRO A 74 -4.19 19.81 0.41
C PRO A 74 -3.17 19.87 -0.74
N GLY A 75 -2.72 18.70 -1.22
CA GLY A 75 -1.69 18.59 -2.26
C GLY A 75 -0.24 18.49 -1.74
N GLY A 76 -0.02 18.43 -0.42
CA GLY A 76 1.29 18.10 0.13
C GLY A 76 1.67 16.63 -0.10
N GLU A 77 2.94 16.30 0.10
CA GLU A 77 3.42 14.92 0.07
C GLU A 77 3.05 14.21 1.39
N PRO A 78 2.43 13.02 1.34
CA PRO A 78 2.18 12.25 2.55
C PRO A 78 3.50 11.79 3.17
N LEU A 79 3.61 11.97 4.48
CA LEU A 79 4.77 11.52 5.26
C LEU A 79 4.58 10.06 5.66
N CYS A 80 5.60 9.24 5.48
CA CYS A 80 5.65 7.88 5.99
C CYS A 80 6.78 7.76 7.00
N THR A 81 6.48 7.21 8.18
CA THR A 81 7.46 7.01 9.25
C THR A 81 7.50 5.56 9.66
N LEU A 82 8.71 5.07 9.96
CA LEU A 82 8.98 3.79 10.58
C LEU A 82 9.39 4.04 12.04
N GLU A 83 8.72 3.38 12.97
CA GLU A 83 9.02 3.41 14.41
C GLU A 83 9.52 2.02 14.84
N THR A 84 10.75 1.94 15.35
CA THR A 84 11.36 0.71 15.86
C THR A 84 12.38 1.03 16.94
N GLY A 85 12.49 0.19 17.98
CA GLY A 85 13.47 0.39 19.05
C GLY A 85 13.38 1.76 19.76
N GLY A 86 12.19 2.37 19.78
CA GLY A 86 11.98 3.71 20.33
C GLY A 86 12.53 4.86 19.46
N GLN A 87 12.91 4.59 18.21
CA GLN A 87 13.37 5.57 17.24
C GLN A 87 12.36 5.71 16.10
N SER A 88 12.34 6.89 15.47
CA SER A 88 11.49 7.20 14.31
C SER A 88 12.33 7.57 13.10
N TYR A 89 12.07 6.93 11.97
CA TYR A 89 12.78 7.12 10.71
C TYR A 89 11.80 7.58 9.63
N LEU A 90 12.16 8.62 8.88
CA LEU A 90 11.38 9.03 7.71
C LEU A 90 11.63 8.04 6.56
N MET A 91 10.54 7.55 5.97
CA MET A 91 10.58 6.73 4.78
C MET A 91 10.34 7.63 3.55
N PRO A 92 11.34 7.86 2.69
CA PRO A 92 11.17 8.68 1.49
C PRO A 92 10.16 8.07 0.52
N VAL A 93 9.42 8.95 -0.17
CA VAL A 93 8.56 8.55 -1.28
C VAL A 93 9.42 8.24 -2.50
N LEU A 94 9.19 7.08 -3.10
CA LEU A 94 9.76 6.68 -4.37
C LEU A 94 8.64 6.71 -5.42
N PRO A 95 8.85 7.38 -6.58
CA PRO A 95 7.91 7.29 -7.68
C PRO A 95 7.84 5.85 -8.16
N LEU A 96 6.62 5.30 -8.23
CA LEU A 96 6.39 4.01 -8.86
C LEU A 96 6.70 4.16 -10.35
N THR A 97 7.58 3.31 -10.88
CA THR A 97 7.76 3.23 -12.33
C THR A 97 6.44 2.80 -12.98
N PRO A 98 6.15 3.19 -14.24
CA PRO A 98 4.89 2.81 -14.91
C PRO A 98 4.64 1.29 -14.94
N ALA A 99 5.69 0.47 -14.88
CA ALA A 99 5.60 -0.99 -14.80
C ALA A 99 5.12 -1.50 -13.42
N GLU A 100 5.32 -0.72 -12.35
CA GLU A 100 4.95 -1.07 -10.97
C GLU A 100 3.59 -0.50 -10.55
N GLN A 101 2.96 0.34 -11.38
CA GLN A 101 1.64 0.96 -11.13
C GLN A 101 0.46 -0.02 -11.30
N TRP A 102 0.65 -1.30 -10.99
CA TRP A 102 -0.35 -2.35 -11.24
C TRP A 102 -1.65 -2.11 -10.43
N PRO A 103 -2.85 -2.25 -11.03
CA PRO A 103 -3.12 -2.97 -12.28
C PRO A 103 -2.72 -2.20 -13.53
N ALA A 104 -2.03 -2.89 -14.45
CA ALA A 104 -1.95 -2.44 -15.82
C ALA A 104 -3.39 -2.33 -16.34
N GLU A 105 -3.79 -1.10 -16.57
CA GLU A 105 -5.12 -0.69 -17.01
C GLU A 105 -6.26 -0.97 -16.01
N PRO A 106 -6.98 0.06 -15.54
CA PRO A 106 -8.32 -0.18 -15.02
C PRO A 106 -9.11 -0.88 -16.14
N THR A 107 -9.66 -2.06 -15.85
CA THR A 107 -10.49 -2.79 -16.82
C THR A 107 -11.49 -1.79 -17.39
N PRO A 108 -11.51 -1.52 -18.71
CA PRO A 108 -12.29 -0.43 -19.27
C PRO A 108 -13.74 -0.57 -18.81
N SER A 109 -14.34 0.55 -18.40
CA SER A 109 -15.74 0.61 -17.98
C SER A 109 -16.59 -0.06 -19.06
N PRO A 110 -17.50 -0.98 -18.69
CA PRO A 110 -18.39 -1.59 -19.66
C PRO A 110 -19.13 -0.47 -20.38
N ARG A 111 -19.00 -0.43 -21.71
CA ARG A 111 -19.64 0.60 -22.54
C ARG A 111 -21.08 0.24 -22.84
N THR A 112 -21.48 -1.00 -22.52
CA THR A 112 -22.83 -1.52 -22.69
C THR A 112 -23.32 -2.31 -21.47
N PRO A 113 -24.65 -2.36 -21.24
CA PRO A 113 -25.23 -3.21 -20.21
C PRO A 113 -24.87 -4.70 -20.38
N ALA A 114 -24.75 -5.19 -21.61
CA ALA A 114 -24.44 -6.59 -21.90
C ALA A 114 -23.04 -7.02 -21.37
N GLU A 115 -22.04 -6.16 -21.51
CA GLU A 115 -20.69 -6.37 -20.99
C GLU A 115 -20.67 -6.43 -19.46
N MET A 116 -21.48 -5.59 -18.80
CA MET A 116 -21.63 -5.61 -17.35
C MET A 116 -22.24 -6.94 -16.86
N TRP A 117 -23.28 -7.45 -17.52
CA TRP A 117 -23.90 -8.73 -17.19
C TRP A 117 -22.99 -9.94 -17.46
N ALA A 118 -22.14 -9.88 -18.48
CA ALA A 118 -21.12 -10.91 -18.73
C ALA A 118 -20.09 -10.98 -17.60
N ARG A 119 -19.54 -9.83 -17.17
CA ARG A 119 -18.57 -9.76 -16.06
C ARG A 119 -19.15 -10.20 -14.72
N TRP A 120 -20.41 -9.88 -14.45
CA TRP A 120 -21.06 -10.30 -13.21
C TRP A 120 -21.27 -11.83 -13.15
N ARG A 121 -21.54 -12.47 -14.29
CA ARG A 121 -21.60 -13.93 -14.38
C ARG A 121 -20.23 -14.59 -14.18
N GLU A 122 -19.17 -14.00 -14.72
CA GLU A 122 -17.78 -14.43 -14.50
C GLU A 122 -17.40 -14.39 -13.01
N HIS A 123 -17.75 -13.29 -12.33
CA HIS A 123 -17.46 -13.11 -10.90
C HIS A 123 -18.22 -14.11 -10.00
N ARG A 124 -19.41 -14.55 -10.41
CA ARG A 124 -20.19 -15.57 -9.68
C ARG A 124 -19.69 -17.00 -9.89
N ARG A 125 -18.83 -17.23 -10.88
CA ARG A 125 -18.25 -18.55 -11.17
C ARG A 125 -16.93 -18.81 -10.45
N ARG A 126 -16.31 -17.79 -9.85
CA ARG A 126 -15.13 -17.96 -9.01
C ARG A 126 -15.58 -18.27 -7.57
N PRO A 127 -15.16 -19.39 -6.96
CA PRO A 127 -15.35 -19.60 -5.53
C PRO A 127 -14.53 -18.55 -4.74
N PRO A 128 -15.00 -18.12 -3.55
CA PRO A 128 -14.26 -17.20 -2.70
C PRO A 128 -12.93 -17.84 -2.24
N PRO A 129 -11.86 -17.04 -2.03
CA PRO A 129 -10.63 -17.51 -1.41
C PRO A 129 -10.82 -17.89 0.07
#